data_AF-J2ZXT3-F1
#
_entry.id   AF-J2ZXT3-F1
#
_cell.length_a   1.000
_cell.length_b   1.000
_cell.length_c   1.000
_cell.angle_alpha   90.00
_cell.angle_beta   90.00
_cell.angle_gamma   90.00
#
_symmetry.space_group_name_H-M   'P 1'
#
loop_
_entity.id
_entity.type
_entity.pdbx_description
1 polymer ?
#
loop_
_entity_poly.entity_id
_entity_poly.type
_entity_poly.pdbx_seq_one_letter_code
_entity_poly.pdbx_strand_id
1 'polypeptide(L)'
;MNRRRYLKLFAATATVGVLAGCSQTPERPETVTSTPEEKPVTPRPDEGPTPDEPVIRYGIEFKTVLNAVEDLGMDPNGNEPIDDALLSFLENRRNTLLEFPPGTYRFDESHEVETVSSLGIRGLGRDRGAVVFTTPAREGRRFVNIREGGVGFLLENVTFDHGPGNGSIGNVLRLDDKLRVQNVEHIGFNPTTQNGALDNLSPQILSKGGLAVVDNYVRTGPTHIVSHGHLDGTSNAGCIWLGEDHVGTLRIRNSHFANTGTNSIYCSRAVGRVEIRNCRFENNNQASLRIGGKGSLVKNCTFFLDTDNAHPDNVGEYINPNAIVWETGNRGLTGGVIEGCSFVYNSAPSKTIAAIWADGSAGAFTVKNSRFSINVSGVQAIRIDDPKNPRLGKTAAKPWGVTLTNLVIEGSNAGVVPMIEINGRPNSALDGCCISVSDAKNVIKLIQSPGSSLQNINVTGTEEWLAAQQSEFVAQDISYERLCQLDSTSMSE
;
A
#
# COMPACT_ATOMS: atom_id res chain seq x y z
N MET A 1 -3.22 -18.31 33.26
CA MET A 1 -2.09 -19.15 33.73
C MET A 1 -0.80 -18.33 33.57
N ASN A 2 0.07 -18.27 34.58
CA ASN A 2 1.09 -17.23 34.80
C ASN A 2 2.49 -17.88 34.90
N ARG A 3 3.56 -17.31 34.28
CA ARG A 3 5.02 -17.42 34.60
C ARG A 3 5.87 -17.05 33.35
N ARG A 4 6.55 -15.90 33.27
CA ARG A 4 7.87 -15.52 33.82
C ARG A 4 9.10 -16.30 33.28
N ARG A 5 10.12 -15.51 32.90
CA ARG A 5 11.55 -15.79 32.54
C ARG A 5 11.75 -16.10 31.06
N TYR A 6 12.51 -15.32 30.29
CA TYR A 6 13.97 -15.16 30.42
C TYR A 6 14.48 -13.73 30.13
N LEU A 7 15.44 -13.30 30.94
CA LEU A 7 16.34 -12.17 30.73
C LEU A 7 17.72 -12.62 31.22
N LYS A 8 18.79 -12.03 30.67
CA LYS A 8 20.25 -12.22 30.93
C LYS A 8 20.90 -13.28 30.02
N LEU A 9 22.10 -13.13 29.47
CA LEU A 9 23.22 -12.18 29.63
C LEU A 9 24.17 -12.43 28.43
N PHE A 10 24.90 -11.43 27.94
CA PHE A 10 26.38 -11.44 27.88
C PHE A 10 26.89 -10.15 27.23
N ALA A 11 27.67 -9.40 28.01
CA ALA A 11 28.57 -8.34 27.59
C ALA A 11 29.94 -8.67 28.19
N ALA A 12 31.00 -8.61 27.38
CA ALA A 12 32.43 -8.41 27.71
C ALA A 12 33.26 -8.68 26.43
N THR A 13 33.64 -7.66 25.66
CA THR A 13 34.96 -6.95 25.66
C THR A 13 36.15 -7.77 25.16
N ALA A 14 36.74 -7.33 24.03
CA ALA A 14 38.19 -7.21 23.84
C ALA A 14 38.51 -6.26 22.67
N THR A 15 39.64 -5.59 22.77
CA THR A 15 40.01 -4.31 22.15
C THR A 15 41.25 -4.46 21.26
N VAL A 16 41.46 -3.42 20.43
CA VAL A 16 42.72 -2.95 19.78
C VAL A 16 43.08 -3.52 18.40
N GLY A 17 43.24 -2.59 17.45
CA GLY A 17 43.95 -2.77 16.19
C GLY A 17 43.87 -1.53 15.29
N VAL A 18 44.52 -0.43 15.69
CA VAL A 18 44.72 0.76 14.83
C VAL A 18 45.86 0.45 13.86
N LEU A 19 45.61 0.56 12.55
CA LEU A 19 46.65 0.83 11.56
C LEU A 19 46.12 1.82 10.52
N ALA A 20 46.68 3.03 10.56
CA ALA A 20 46.58 4.02 9.51
C ALA A 20 47.45 3.60 8.32
N GLY A 21 46.98 3.89 7.10
CA GLY A 21 47.74 3.67 5.88
C GLY A 21 47.15 4.48 4.73
N CYS A 22 47.48 5.76 4.68
CA CYS A 22 47.30 6.58 3.49
C CYS A 22 48.29 6.13 2.40
N SER A 23 47.80 5.91 1.19
CA SER A 23 48.62 6.03 -0.01
C SER A 23 47.78 6.58 -1.16
N GLN A 24 48.04 7.85 -1.47
CA GLN A 24 47.70 8.51 -2.72
C GLN A 24 48.53 7.91 -3.86
N THR A 25 47.93 7.72 -5.03
CA THR A 25 48.61 7.81 -6.34
C THR A 25 47.55 7.89 -7.47
N PRO A 26 47.87 8.38 -8.68
CA PRO A 26 47.55 9.73 -9.11
C PRO A 26 46.60 9.77 -10.33
N GLU A 27 46.12 10.99 -10.63
CA GLU A 27 45.39 11.34 -11.85
C GLU A 27 46.11 10.90 -13.13
N ARG A 28 45.33 10.36 -14.08
CA ARG A 28 45.68 10.19 -15.49
C ARG A 28 44.50 10.70 -16.35
N PRO A 29 44.76 11.20 -17.57
CA PRO A 29 44.03 12.32 -18.16
C PRO A 29 42.77 11.92 -18.90
N GLU A 30 41.86 12.88 -19.01
CA GLU A 30 40.68 12.86 -19.86
C GLU A 30 41.04 12.48 -21.30
N THR A 31 40.49 11.35 -21.76
CA THR A 31 40.50 10.97 -23.17
C THR A 31 39.08 11.15 -23.69
N VAL A 32 38.87 12.24 -24.44
CA VAL A 32 37.68 12.45 -25.26
C VAL A 32 37.62 11.32 -26.27
N THR A 33 36.69 10.39 -26.08
CA THR A 33 36.41 9.33 -27.06
C THR A 33 35.03 9.61 -27.65
N SER A 34 35.04 10.01 -28.91
CA SER A 34 33.85 10.21 -29.75
C SER A 34 33.01 8.93 -29.81
N THR A 35 31.74 9.04 -29.46
CA THR A 35 30.72 7.99 -29.64
C THR A 35 30.59 7.65 -31.14
N PRO A 36 30.70 6.38 -31.57
CA PRO A 36 30.35 5.99 -32.92
C PRO A 36 28.82 6.01 -33.07
N GLU A 37 28.35 6.62 -34.15
CA GLU A 37 26.96 6.64 -34.59
C GLU A 37 26.50 5.19 -34.92
N GLU A 38 25.60 4.65 -34.11
CA GLU A 38 25.08 3.29 -34.26
C GLU A 38 24.04 3.26 -35.40
N LYS A 39 24.36 2.52 -36.47
CA LYS A 39 23.42 2.26 -37.57
C LYS A 39 22.25 1.40 -37.07
N PRO A 40 21.02 1.65 -37.55
CA PRO A 40 19.84 0.87 -37.13
C PRO A 40 20.00 -0.61 -37.53
N VAL A 41 20.06 -1.48 -36.52
CA VAL A 41 20.01 -2.94 -36.68
C VAL A 41 18.55 -3.35 -36.91
N THR A 42 18.30 -4.02 -38.02
CA THR A 42 17.01 -4.63 -38.34
C THR A 42 16.72 -5.75 -37.34
N PRO A 43 15.51 -5.88 -36.77
CA PRO A 43 15.21 -6.96 -35.82
C PRO A 43 15.31 -8.31 -36.53
N ARG A 44 16.12 -9.23 -35.99
CA ARG A 44 15.98 -10.65 -36.29
C ARG A 44 14.68 -11.17 -35.67
N PRO A 45 14.01 -12.15 -36.28
CA PRO A 45 12.91 -12.86 -35.64
C PRO A 45 13.41 -13.46 -34.33
N ASP A 46 12.60 -13.31 -33.28
CA ASP A 46 12.84 -13.83 -31.93
C ASP A 46 12.94 -15.36 -31.98
N GLU A 47 14.16 -15.90 -31.94
CA GLU A 47 14.39 -17.33 -31.72
C GLU A 47 14.17 -17.59 -30.22
N GLY A 48 13.11 -18.35 -29.90
CA GLY A 48 12.81 -18.74 -28.52
C GLY A 48 13.99 -19.45 -27.84
N PRO A 49 14.03 -19.45 -26.49
CA PRO A 49 15.16 -19.99 -25.74
C PRO A 49 15.44 -21.46 -26.09
N THR A 50 16.72 -21.79 -26.30
CA THR A 50 17.20 -23.16 -26.45
C THR A 50 16.93 -23.99 -25.18
N PRO A 51 16.72 -25.32 -25.27
CA PRO A 51 16.16 -26.14 -24.17
C PRO A 51 16.92 -26.20 -22.83
N ASP A 52 18.14 -25.66 -22.75
CA ASP A 52 19.05 -25.87 -21.61
C ASP A 52 19.35 -24.60 -20.77
N GLU A 53 18.86 -23.42 -21.15
CA GLU A 53 19.07 -22.19 -20.35
C GLU A 53 17.90 -21.94 -19.38
N PRO A 54 18.18 -21.60 -18.11
CA PRO A 54 17.12 -21.31 -17.15
C PRO A 54 16.38 -20.03 -17.54
N VAL A 55 15.06 -20.07 -17.44
CA VAL A 55 14.21 -18.88 -17.60
C VAL A 55 14.33 -18.03 -16.34
N ILE A 56 14.77 -16.78 -16.49
CA ILE A 56 14.86 -15.84 -15.37
C ILE A 56 13.74 -14.80 -15.49
N ARG A 57 12.90 -14.67 -14.46
CA ARG A 57 11.89 -13.61 -14.38
C ARG A 57 12.00 -12.87 -13.06
N TYR A 58 12.18 -11.55 -13.13
CA TYR A 58 12.27 -10.69 -11.95
C TYR A 58 13.32 -11.15 -10.91
N GLY A 59 14.41 -11.79 -11.35
CA GLY A 59 15.46 -12.31 -10.47
C GLY A 59 15.17 -13.67 -9.81
N ILE A 60 14.09 -14.34 -10.23
CA ILE A 60 13.76 -15.74 -9.90
C ILE A 60 14.16 -16.61 -11.10
N GLU A 61 14.91 -17.67 -10.84
CA GLU A 61 15.41 -18.61 -11.85
C GLU A 61 14.52 -19.86 -11.89
N PHE A 62 14.11 -20.26 -13.10
CA PHE A 62 13.33 -21.46 -13.36
C PHE A 62 14.10 -22.36 -14.32
N LYS A 63 14.41 -23.57 -13.90
CA LYS A 63 15.14 -24.58 -14.69
C LYS A 63 14.21 -25.40 -15.57
N THR A 64 12.92 -25.39 -15.26
CA THR A 64 11.90 -26.13 -15.98
C THR A 64 10.72 -25.22 -16.22
N VAL A 65 10.16 -25.27 -17.43
CA VAL A 65 8.90 -24.64 -17.78
C VAL A 65 7.92 -25.76 -18.13
N LEU A 66 6.73 -25.72 -17.55
CA LEU A 66 5.66 -26.67 -17.83
C LEU A 66 4.45 -25.91 -18.38
N ASN A 67 3.79 -26.48 -19.38
CA ASN A 67 2.48 -26.07 -19.85
C ASN A 67 1.40 -26.75 -18.99
N ALA A 68 0.55 -25.96 -18.35
CA ALA A 68 -0.51 -26.44 -17.47
C ALA A 68 -1.46 -27.44 -18.15
N VAL A 69 -1.75 -27.24 -19.43
CA VAL A 69 -2.66 -28.11 -20.19
C VAL A 69 -1.90 -29.29 -20.79
N GLU A 70 -0.84 -29.04 -21.54
CA GLU A 70 -0.15 -30.09 -22.30
C GLU A 70 0.65 -31.05 -21.39
N ASP A 71 1.29 -30.54 -20.33
CA ASP A 71 2.14 -31.35 -19.46
C ASP A 71 1.41 -31.88 -18.22
N LEU A 72 0.43 -31.13 -17.70
CA LEU A 72 -0.28 -31.48 -16.45
C LEU A 72 -1.76 -31.85 -16.67
N GLY A 73 -2.29 -31.72 -17.88
CA GLY A 73 -3.66 -32.13 -18.21
C GLY A 73 -4.74 -31.26 -17.57
N MET A 74 -4.41 -30.03 -17.13
CA MET A 74 -5.40 -29.12 -16.54
C MET A 74 -6.43 -28.69 -17.60
N ASP A 75 -7.73 -28.67 -17.25
CA ASP A 75 -8.79 -28.29 -18.18
C ASP A 75 -8.89 -26.76 -18.33
N PRO A 76 -8.61 -26.17 -19.51
CA PRO A 76 -8.69 -24.73 -19.74
C PRO A 76 -10.12 -24.21 -19.93
N ASN A 77 -11.13 -25.09 -19.90
CA ASN A 77 -12.54 -24.73 -20.07
C ASN A 77 -13.32 -24.75 -18.75
N GLY A 78 -12.71 -25.23 -17.65
CA GLY A 78 -13.31 -25.24 -16.32
C GLY A 78 -14.41 -26.30 -16.12
N ASN A 79 -14.49 -27.31 -16.98
CA ASN A 79 -15.41 -28.45 -16.80
C ASN A 79 -14.91 -29.39 -15.71
N GLU A 80 -13.59 -29.56 -15.59
CA GLU A 80 -12.94 -30.31 -14.52
C GLU A 80 -12.06 -29.38 -13.65
N PRO A 81 -11.98 -29.64 -12.33
CA PRO A 81 -11.17 -28.82 -11.45
C PRO A 81 -9.67 -29.14 -11.60
N ILE A 82 -8.83 -28.14 -11.41
CA ILE A 82 -7.36 -28.29 -11.52
C ILE A 82 -6.68 -28.69 -10.21
N ASP A 83 -7.45 -28.98 -9.15
CA ASP A 83 -6.97 -28.98 -7.76
C ASP A 83 -5.80 -29.95 -7.53
N ASP A 84 -5.95 -31.23 -7.94
CA ASP A 84 -4.93 -32.27 -7.76
C ASP A 84 -3.61 -31.93 -8.47
N ALA A 85 -3.72 -31.43 -9.71
CA ALA A 85 -2.55 -31.08 -10.52
C ALA A 85 -1.83 -29.85 -9.96
N LEU A 86 -2.58 -28.86 -9.47
CA LEU A 86 -2.03 -27.64 -8.89
C LEU A 86 -1.38 -27.92 -7.53
N LEU A 87 -2.04 -28.68 -6.65
CA LEU A 87 -1.46 -29.08 -5.36
C LEU A 87 -0.19 -29.89 -5.56
N SER A 88 -0.22 -30.89 -6.44
CA SER A 88 0.95 -31.71 -6.76
C SER A 88 2.10 -30.87 -7.33
N PHE A 89 1.81 -29.87 -8.17
CA PHE A 89 2.82 -28.92 -8.64
C PHE A 89 3.46 -28.16 -7.47
N LEU A 90 2.66 -27.60 -6.56
CA LEU A 90 3.14 -26.81 -5.44
C LEU A 90 3.97 -27.65 -4.44
N GLU A 91 3.57 -28.89 -4.17
CA GLU A 91 4.24 -29.78 -3.21
C GLU A 91 5.52 -30.41 -3.77
N ASN A 92 5.50 -30.84 -5.03
CA ASN A 92 6.52 -31.75 -5.57
C ASN A 92 7.53 -31.09 -6.51
N ARG A 93 7.31 -29.84 -6.93
CA ARG A 93 8.20 -29.14 -7.87
C ARG A 93 9.07 -28.09 -7.19
N ARG A 94 10.18 -27.77 -7.86
CA ARG A 94 11.17 -26.74 -7.46
C ARG A 94 11.80 -26.16 -8.72
N ASN A 95 12.15 -24.88 -8.71
CA ASN A 95 12.75 -24.19 -9.87
C ASN A 95 11.91 -24.37 -11.14
N THR A 96 10.58 -24.32 -11.01
CA THR A 96 9.65 -24.61 -12.12
C THR A 96 8.67 -23.47 -12.32
N LEU A 97 8.52 -23.04 -13.57
CA LEU A 97 7.49 -22.10 -14.00
C LEU A 97 6.35 -22.88 -14.66
N LEU A 98 5.14 -22.75 -14.12
CA LEU A 98 3.93 -23.31 -14.70
C LEU A 98 3.22 -22.22 -15.52
N GLU A 99 3.11 -22.46 -16.83
CA GLU A 99 2.48 -21.55 -17.78
C GLU A 99 1.09 -22.03 -18.16
N PHE A 100 0.10 -21.17 -17.93
CA PHE A 100 -1.29 -21.42 -18.26
C PHE A 100 -1.60 -20.78 -19.62
N PRO A 101 -1.94 -21.55 -20.68
CA PRO A 101 -2.48 -20.96 -21.90
C PRO A 101 -3.81 -20.25 -21.63
N PRO A 102 -4.28 -19.35 -22.53
CA PRO A 102 -5.57 -18.68 -22.38
C PRO A 102 -6.71 -19.67 -22.11
N GLY A 103 -7.54 -19.35 -21.13
CA GLY A 103 -8.61 -20.23 -20.66
C GLY A 103 -9.21 -19.80 -19.33
N THR A 104 -10.28 -20.50 -18.95
CA THR A 104 -10.94 -20.37 -17.65
C THR A 104 -10.74 -21.67 -16.88
N TYR A 105 -9.98 -21.62 -15.81
CA TYR A 105 -9.59 -22.77 -15.01
C TYR A 105 -10.39 -22.79 -13.72
N ARG A 106 -11.14 -23.87 -13.50
CA ARG A 106 -11.92 -24.07 -12.28
C ARG A 106 -11.04 -24.71 -11.20
N PHE A 107 -11.20 -24.25 -9.98
CA PHE A 107 -10.67 -24.94 -8.80
C PHE A 107 -11.73 -24.95 -7.69
N ASP A 108 -11.84 -26.06 -6.97
CA ASP A 108 -12.91 -26.30 -5.99
C ASP A 108 -12.37 -26.25 -4.55
N GLU A 109 -11.04 -26.40 -4.36
CA GLU A 109 -10.39 -26.50 -3.06
C GLU A 109 -9.41 -25.34 -2.77
N SER A 110 -8.78 -25.35 -1.59
CA SER A 110 -7.69 -24.42 -1.28
C SER A 110 -6.36 -25.14 -1.29
N HIS A 111 -5.36 -24.57 -1.97
CA HIS A 111 -4.05 -25.23 -2.12
C HIS A 111 -3.07 -24.67 -1.10
N GLU A 112 -2.73 -25.48 -0.10
CA GLU A 112 -1.83 -25.12 0.98
C GLU A 112 -0.52 -25.90 0.90
N VAL A 113 0.59 -25.19 1.07
CA VAL A 113 1.93 -25.78 1.19
C VAL A 113 2.71 -25.08 2.30
N GLU A 114 3.65 -25.81 2.92
CA GLU A 114 4.49 -25.23 3.96
C GLU A 114 5.49 -24.23 3.37
N THR A 115 6.26 -24.63 2.35
CA THR A 115 7.30 -23.78 1.74
C THR A 115 7.36 -23.98 0.24
N VAL A 116 7.96 -23.02 -0.47
CA VAL A 116 8.24 -23.14 -1.91
C VAL A 116 9.70 -22.78 -2.21
N SER A 117 10.21 -23.26 -3.34
CA SER A 117 11.58 -22.98 -3.79
C SER A 117 11.59 -22.67 -5.28
N SER A 118 11.58 -21.37 -5.61
CA SER A 118 11.58 -20.86 -6.99
C SER A 118 10.47 -21.49 -7.83
N LEU A 119 9.23 -21.28 -7.41
CA LEU A 119 8.04 -21.70 -8.17
C LEU A 119 7.36 -20.49 -8.81
N GLY A 120 6.74 -20.70 -9.96
CA GLY A 120 6.02 -19.66 -10.68
C GLY A 120 4.72 -20.15 -11.28
N ILE A 121 3.70 -19.30 -11.27
CA ILE A 121 2.44 -19.45 -11.98
C ILE A 121 2.31 -18.23 -12.90
N ARG A 122 2.17 -18.48 -14.20
CA ARG A 122 2.10 -17.42 -15.21
C ARG A 122 0.98 -17.68 -16.21
N GLY A 123 0.11 -16.70 -16.40
CA GLY A 123 -0.82 -16.73 -17.52
C GLY A 123 -0.16 -16.31 -18.84
N LEU A 124 -0.43 -17.05 -19.90
CA LEU A 124 -0.05 -16.72 -21.27
C LEU A 124 -1.19 -15.95 -21.91
N GLY A 125 -0.89 -14.75 -22.40
CA GLY A 125 -1.88 -13.86 -22.97
C GLY A 125 -1.31 -12.45 -23.09
N ARG A 126 -1.94 -11.63 -23.95
CA ARG A 126 -1.53 -10.22 -24.12
C ARG A 126 -1.89 -9.37 -22.90
N ASP A 127 -2.98 -9.73 -22.22
CA ASP A 127 -3.43 -9.12 -20.99
C ASP A 127 -3.80 -10.21 -19.96
N ARG A 128 -3.96 -9.78 -18.71
CA ARG A 128 -4.21 -10.64 -17.55
C ARG A 128 -5.54 -11.38 -17.60
N GLY A 129 -6.52 -10.87 -18.37
CA GLY A 129 -7.84 -11.46 -18.52
C GLY A 129 -7.86 -12.68 -19.44
N ALA A 130 -6.76 -12.98 -20.12
CA ALA A 130 -6.66 -14.18 -20.96
C ALA A 130 -6.66 -15.48 -20.14
N VAL A 131 -6.21 -15.43 -18.89
CA VAL A 131 -6.19 -16.59 -17.97
C VAL A 131 -6.98 -16.24 -16.73
N VAL A 132 -8.12 -16.91 -16.55
CA VAL A 132 -9.06 -16.64 -15.46
C VAL A 132 -9.15 -17.87 -14.56
N PHE A 133 -8.96 -17.69 -13.26
CA PHE A 133 -9.25 -18.69 -12.25
C PHE A 133 -10.60 -18.41 -11.61
N THR A 134 -11.45 -19.43 -11.57
CA THR A 134 -12.80 -19.37 -11.00
C THR A 134 -13.00 -20.48 -9.98
N THR A 135 -13.92 -20.27 -9.04
CA THR A 135 -14.37 -21.31 -8.13
C THR A 135 -15.89 -21.28 -8.02
N PRO A 136 -16.59 -22.43 -8.02
CA PRO A 136 -18.03 -22.49 -7.75
C PRO A 136 -18.33 -22.37 -6.25
N ALA A 137 -17.30 -22.34 -5.39
CA ALA A 137 -17.45 -22.30 -3.95
C ALA A 137 -18.17 -21.02 -3.51
N ARG A 138 -19.18 -21.21 -2.65
CA ARG A 138 -19.93 -20.09 -2.03
C ARG A 138 -19.24 -19.50 -0.81
N GLU A 139 -18.14 -20.10 -0.41
CA GLU A 139 -17.28 -19.71 0.71
C GLU A 139 -15.90 -19.36 0.15
N GLY A 140 -15.07 -18.71 0.97
CA GLY A 140 -13.75 -18.28 0.55
C GLY A 140 -12.84 -19.46 0.17
N ARG A 141 -12.06 -19.29 -0.89
CA ARG A 141 -11.03 -20.24 -1.31
C ARG A 141 -9.69 -19.56 -1.50
N ARG A 142 -8.61 -20.21 -1.07
CA ARG A 142 -7.25 -19.74 -1.31
C ARG A 142 -6.66 -20.45 -2.50
N PHE A 143 -6.42 -19.73 -3.59
CA PHE A 143 -5.81 -20.30 -4.77
C PHE A 143 -4.40 -20.82 -4.46
N VAL A 144 -3.60 -20.02 -3.75
CA VAL A 144 -2.31 -20.42 -3.18
C VAL A 144 -2.19 -19.96 -1.73
N ASN A 145 -1.74 -20.85 -0.85
CA ASN A 145 -1.50 -20.60 0.56
C ASN A 145 -0.14 -21.19 1.00
N ILE A 146 0.91 -20.36 1.01
CA ILE A 146 2.26 -20.71 1.46
C ILE A 146 2.40 -20.26 2.92
N ARG A 147 2.68 -21.19 3.85
CA ARG A 147 2.60 -20.93 5.29
C ARG A 147 3.90 -20.56 6.00
N GLU A 148 5.02 -21.15 5.61
CA GLU A 148 6.23 -21.23 6.44
C GLU A 148 7.51 -20.71 5.74
N GLY A 149 7.39 -19.99 4.63
CA GLY A 149 8.53 -19.32 3.99
C GLY A 149 8.98 -19.97 2.69
N GLY A 150 10.29 -19.94 2.45
CA GLY A 150 10.90 -20.31 1.17
C GLY A 150 11.31 -19.10 0.34
N VAL A 151 12.03 -19.34 -0.76
CA VAL A 151 12.60 -18.26 -1.59
C VAL A 151 12.16 -18.42 -3.04
N GLY A 152 11.67 -17.33 -3.62
CA GLY A 152 11.27 -17.29 -5.02
C GLY A 152 9.85 -17.82 -5.22
N PHE A 153 8.90 -16.90 -5.35
CA PHE A 153 7.56 -17.23 -5.83
C PHE A 153 7.08 -16.15 -6.80
N LEU A 154 6.58 -16.58 -7.96
CA LEU A 154 6.02 -15.71 -9.00
C LEU A 154 4.53 -16.02 -9.22
N LEU A 155 3.69 -14.99 -9.15
CA LEU A 155 2.32 -15.03 -9.64
C LEU A 155 2.17 -13.91 -10.68
N GLU A 156 1.98 -14.27 -11.95
CA GLU A 156 2.07 -13.33 -13.07
C GLU A 156 0.92 -13.45 -14.06
N ASN A 157 0.32 -12.32 -14.44
CA ASN A 157 -0.55 -12.18 -15.63
C ASN A 157 -1.81 -13.07 -15.60
N VAL A 158 -2.57 -12.99 -14.51
CA VAL A 158 -3.78 -13.81 -14.30
C VAL A 158 -4.89 -12.98 -13.67
N THR A 159 -6.13 -13.41 -13.87
CA THR A 159 -7.32 -12.87 -13.23
C THR A 159 -7.96 -13.90 -12.30
N PHE A 160 -8.37 -13.47 -11.11
CA PHE A 160 -9.21 -14.24 -10.20
C PHE A 160 -10.63 -13.69 -10.25
N ASP A 161 -11.59 -14.51 -10.64
CA ASP A 161 -12.99 -14.11 -10.74
C ASP A 161 -13.80 -14.71 -9.59
N HIS A 162 -14.35 -13.84 -8.74
CA HIS A 162 -15.21 -14.21 -7.62
C HIS A 162 -16.63 -14.59 -8.08
N GLY A 163 -16.97 -14.32 -9.33
CA GLY A 163 -18.33 -14.44 -9.83
C GLY A 163 -19.27 -13.38 -9.25
N PRO A 164 -20.59 -13.60 -9.35
CA PRO A 164 -21.59 -12.59 -9.01
C PRO A 164 -22.04 -12.58 -7.54
N GLY A 165 -21.46 -13.39 -6.65
CA GLY A 165 -22.11 -13.73 -5.37
C GLY A 165 -21.20 -13.98 -4.17
N ASN A 166 -21.62 -14.95 -3.35
CA ASN A 166 -20.93 -15.37 -2.13
C ASN A 166 -19.69 -16.19 -2.48
N GLY A 167 -18.61 -16.02 -1.72
CA GLY A 167 -17.30 -16.58 -1.99
C GLY A 167 -16.35 -15.54 -2.58
N SER A 168 -15.07 -15.67 -2.26
CA SER A 168 -14.02 -14.84 -2.83
C SER A 168 -12.72 -15.63 -2.89
N ILE A 169 -11.83 -15.19 -3.76
CA ILE A 169 -10.53 -15.84 -3.98
C ILE A 169 -9.44 -15.02 -3.29
N GLY A 170 -8.65 -15.70 -2.46
CA GLY A 170 -7.51 -15.12 -1.75
C GLY A 170 -6.19 -15.82 -2.07
N ASN A 171 -5.10 -15.14 -1.77
CA ASN A 171 -3.74 -15.68 -1.87
C ASN A 171 -2.97 -15.33 -0.59
N VAL A 172 -2.40 -16.33 0.08
CA VAL A 172 -1.52 -16.12 1.24
C VAL A 172 -0.12 -16.53 0.84
N LEU A 173 0.77 -15.56 0.69
CA LEU A 173 2.11 -15.76 0.15
C LEU A 173 3.14 -15.33 1.20
N ARG A 174 3.52 -16.25 2.09
CA ARG A 174 4.52 -16.02 3.14
C ARG A 174 5.86 -16.61 2.70
N LEU A 175 6.80 -15.73 2.33
CA LEU A 175 8.11 -16.09 1.78
C LEU A 175 9.23 -15.50 2.62
N ASP A 176 10.44 -16.03 2.53
CA ASP A 176 11.64 -15.42 3.11
C ASP A 176 12.20 -14.30 2.22
N ASP A 177 12.17 -14.48 0.89
CA ASP A 177 12.65 -13.51 -0.09
C ASP A 177 12.10 -13.81 -1.50
N LYS A 178 12.24 -12.84 -2.40
CA LYS A 178 11.92 -12.92 -3.84
C LYS A 178 10.46 -13.31 -4.12
N LEU A 179 9.52 -12.61 -3.48
CA LEU A 179 8.11 -12.72 -3.82
C LEU A 179 7.76 -11.69 -4.92
N ARG A 180 7.19 -12.14 -6.03
CA ARG A 180 6.72 -11.29 -7.12
C ARG A 180 5.25 -11.60 -7.43
N VAL A 181 4.41 -10.58 -7.32
CA VAL A 181 3.04 -10.57 -7.84
C VAL A 181 2.99 -9.51 -8.93
N GLN A 182 2.72 -9.93 -10.16
CA GLN A 182 2.85 -9.09 -11.35
C GLN A 182 1.58 -9.16 -12.20
N ASN A 183 1.00 -8.02 -12.55
CA ASN A 183 -0.09 -7.97 -13.52
C ASN A 183 -1.28 -8.88 -13.13
N VAL A 184 -1.72 -8.83 -11.86
CA VAL A 184 -2.80 -9.66 -11.33
C VAL A 184 -4.06 -8.83 -11.12
N GLU A 185 -5.23 -9.40 -11.39
CA GLU A 185 -6.51 -8.74 -11.15
C GLU A 185 -7.48 -9.65 -10.39
N HIS A 186 -8.27 -9.05 -9.51
CA HIS A 186 -9.42 -9.69 -8.89
C HIS A 186 -10.69 -8.98 -9.39
N ILE A 187 -11.57 -9.73 -10.05
CA ILE A 187 -12.87 -9.26 -10.55
C ILE A 187 -14.02 -9.95 -9.81
N GLY A 188 -15.24 -9.48 -10.08
CA GLY A 188 -16.44 -10.03 -9.47
C GLY A 188 -16.76 -9.40 -8.11
N PHE A 189 -17.94 -9.78 -7.61
CA PHE A 189 -18.50 -9.20 -6.40
C PHE A 189 -17.71 -9.66 -5.17
N ASN A 190 -17.30 -8.70 -4.32
CA ASN A 190 -16.65 -9.03 -3.05
C ASN A 190 -17.66 -9.02 -1.89
N PRO A 191 -17.99 -10.20 -1.31
CA PRO A 191 -19.05 -10.35 -0.32
C PRO A 191 -18.60 -9.93 1.09
N THR A 192 -19.39 -10.25 2.11
CA THR A 192 -19.02 -10.11 3.53
C THR A 192 -18.37 -11.40 4.05
N THR A 193 -17.74 -11.36 5.23
CA THR A 193 -17.01 -12.48 5.83
C THR A 193 -17.91 -13.70 6.08
N GLN A 194 -19.14 -13.49 6.56
CA GLN A 194 -20.15 -14.56 6.68
C GLN A 194 -20.54 -15.21 5.34
N ASN A 195 -20.27 -14.52 4.23
CA ASN A 195 -20.54 -14.96 2.87
C ASN A 195 -19.23 -15.27 2.12
N GLY A 196 -18.15 -15.62 2.83
CA GLY A 196 -16.92 -16.14 2.22
C GLY A 196 -15.90 -15.09 1.78
N ALA A 197 -15.96 -13.86 2.28
CA ALA A 197 -14.92 -12.86 2.00
C ALA A 197 -13.56 -13.27 2.60
N LEU A 198 -12.51 -13.15 1.79
CA LEU A 198 -11.10 -13.34 2.13
C LEU A 198 -10.32 -12.12 1.70
N ASP A 199 -9.20 -11.85 2.37
CA ASP A 199 -8.23 -10.91 1.81
C ASP A 199 -7.72 -11.46 0.49
N ASN A 200 -7.77 -10.66 -0.58
CA ASN A 200 -7.39 -11.11 -1.90
C ASN A 200 -5.91 -11.49 -1.97
N LEU A 201 -5.06 -10.79 -1.21
CA LEU A 201 -3.62 -11.03 -1.17
C LEU A 201 -3.01 -10.73 0.20
N SER A 202 -2.16 -11.64 0.69
CA SER A 202 -1.29 -11.44 1.85
C SER A 202 0.17 -11.70 1.47
N PRO A 203 0.94 -10.66 1.05
CA PRO A 203 2.31 -10.81 0.56
C PRO A 203 3.32 -10.55 1.68
N GLN A 204 3.63 -11.58 2.48
CA GLN A 204 4.45 -11.45 3.68
C GLN A 204 5.89 -11.89 3.41
N ILE A 205 6.84 -11.18 4.04
CA ILE A 205 8.26 -11.49 4.00
C ILE A 205 8.76 -11.75 5.42
N LEU A 206 9.22 -12.98 5.67
CA LEU A 206 9.60 -13.48 6.98
C LEU A 206 11.08 -13.23 7.33
N SER A 207 11.88 -12.77 6.36
CA SER A 207 13.28 -12.38 6.58
C SER A 207 13.49 -10.87 6.42
N LYS A 208 14.27 -10.26 7.32
CA LYS A 208 14.51 -8.80 7.34
C LYS A 208 15.16 -8.26 6.05
N GLY A 209 15.91 -9.10 5.35
CA GLY A 209 16.56 -8.75 4.08
C GLY A 209 15.71 -9.05 2.84
N GLY A 210 14.59 -9.74 3.00
CA GLY A 210 13.78 -10.19 1.88
C GLY A 210 12.91 -9.08 1.28
N LEU A 211 12.50 -9.30 0.03
CA LEU A 211 11.67 -8.39 -0.74
C LEU A 211 10.46 -9.09 -1.35
N ALA A 212 9.29 -8.49 -1.13
CA ALA A 212 8.08 -8.70 -1.90
C ALA A 212 7.81 -7.50 -2.80
N VAL A 213 7.50 -7.75 -4.07
CA VAL A 213 7.01 -6.72 -4.99
C VAL A 213 5.66 -7.11 -5.56
N VAL A 214 4.68 -6.24 -5.36
CA VAL A 214 3.37 -6.29 -5.99
C VAL A 214 3.31 -5.16 -7.01
N ASP A 215 3.17 -5.49 -8.28
CA ASP A 215 3.26 -4.54 -9.39
C ASP A 215 2.08 -4.72 -10.34
N ASN A 216 1.38 -3.64 -10.63
CA ASN A 216 0.21 -3.64 -11.51
C ASN A 216 -0.89 -4.61 -11.03
N TYR A 217 -1.27 -4.48 -9.75
CA TYR A 217 -2.36 -5.23 -9.13
C TYR A 217 -3.67 -4.44 -9.22
N VAL A 218 -4.76 -5.10 -9.60
CA VAL A 218 -6.05 -4.43 -9.85
C VAL A 218 -7.18 -5.10 -9.06
N ARG A 219 -7.98 -4.29 -8.36
CA ARG A 219 -9.26 -4.70 -7.77
C ARG A 219 -10.21 -3.52 -7.73
N THR A 220 -11.31 -3.55 -8.48
CA THR A 220 -12.12 -2.34 -8.74
C THR A 220 -13.61 -2.43 -8.40
N GLY A 221 -14.12 -3.60 -7.98
CA GLY A 221 -15.53 -3.76 -7.58
C GLY A 221 -16.25 -4.82 -8.39
N PRO A 222 -17.57 -4.99 -8.16
CA PRO A 222 -18.36 -4.37 -7.08
C PRO A 222 -18.12 -4.99 -5.69
N THR A 223 -18.72 -4.44 -4.64
CA THR A 223 -18.58 -4.97 -3.27
C THR A 223 -19.81 -4.75 -2.39
N HIS A 224 -19.92 -5.53 -1.31
CA HIS A 224 -20.78 -5.20 -0.18
C HIS A 224 -20.05 -4.24 0.79
N ILE A 225 -20.55 -3.01 0.91
CA ILE A 225 -20.06 -1.96 1.79
C ILE A 225 -20.63 -2.12 3.20
N VAL A 226 -19.75 -2.38 4.16
CA VAL A 226 -20.06 -2.70 5.57
C VAL A 226 -18.90 -2.24 6.47
N SER A 227 -19.11 -2.05 7.77
CA SER A 227 -18.00 -1.60 8.63
C SER A 227 -16.93 -2.67 8.78
N HIS A 228 -15.68 -2.22 8.86
CA HIS A 228 -14.64 -3.03 9.47
C HIS A 228 -14.96 -3.22 10.96
N GLY A 229 -14.79 -4.44 11.48
CA GLY A 229 -14.88 -4.71 12.91
C GLY A 229 -16.29 -4.89 13.49
N HIS A 230 -17.31 -5.13 12.67
CA HIS A 230 -18.57 -5.64 13.20
C HIS A 230 -18.33 -7.04 13.79
N LEU A 231 -18.51 -7.17 15.10
CA LEU A 231 -18.35 -8.42 15.85
C LEU A 231 -19.46 -9.45 15.55
N ASP A 232 -20.43 -9.09 14.71
CA ASP A 232 -21.55 -9.93 14.27
C ASP A 232 -21.27 -10.70 12.98
N GLY A 233 -20.04 -10.65 12.45
CA GLY A 233 -19.63 -11.40 11.25
C GLY A 233 -20.01 -10.74 9.92
N THR A 234 -20.53 -9.51 9.95
CA THR A 234 -20.91 -8.76 8.74
C THR A 234 -19.78 -7.96 8.11
N SER A 235 -18.54 -8.04 8.61
CA SER A 235 -17.41 -7.29 8.05
C SER A 235 -17.06 -7.71 6.63
N ASN A 236 -16.38 -6.85 5.89
CA ASN A 236 -15.74 -7.22 4.63
C ASN A 236 -14.24 -7.56 4.88
N ALA A 237 -13.62 -8.34 4.00
CA ALA A 237 -12.18 -8.51 3.93
C ALA A 237 -11.53 -7.42 3.06
N GLY A 238 -10.26 -7.11 3.31
CA GLY A 238 -9.55 -6.11 2.51
C GLY A 238 -9.05 -6.66 1.18
N CYS A 239 -8.47 -5.83 0.34
CA CYS A 239 -7.74 -6.35 -0.83
C CYS A 239 -6.40 -6.93 -0.41
N ILE A 240 -5.65 -6.18 0.40
CA ILE A 240 -4.33 -6.60 0.89
C ILE A 240 -4.28 -6.51 2.41
N TRP A 241 -3.96 -7.63 3.05
CA TRP A 241 -3.62 -7.67 4.48
C TRP A 241 -2.18 -8.16 4.66
N LEU A 242 -1.33 -7.29 5.20
CA LEU A 242 0.08 -7.58 5.46
C LEU A 242 0.24 -8.04 6.91
N GLY A 243 0.00 -9.33 7.16
CA GLY A 243 0.00 -9.95 8.49
C GLY A 243 1.20 -9.59 9.38
N GLU A 244 1.06 -9.87 10.69
CA GLU A 244 1.99 -9.38 11.72
C GLU A 244 3.42 -9.93 11.57
N ASP A 245 3.57 -11.07 10.89
CA ASP A 245 4.85 -11.76 10.70
C ASP A 245 5.74 -11.13 9.61
N HIS A 246 5.24 -10.16 8.83
CA HIS A 246 6.05 -9.48 7.84
C HIS A 246 7.14 -8.59 8.51
N VAL A 247 8.41 -8.92 8.26
CA VAL A 247 9.60 -8.23 8.80
C VAL A 247 10.55 -7.70 7.72
N GLY A 248 10.37 -8.09 6.46
CA GLY A 248 11.19 -7.65 5.33
C GLY A 248 10.74 -6.33 4.70
N THR A 249 10.80 -6.24 3.38
CA THR A 249 10.28 -5.10 2.60
C THR A 249 9.14 -5.54 1.68
N LEU A 250 8.03 -4.83 1.73
CA LEU A 250 6.98 -4.88 0.70
C LEU A 250 7.00 -3.59 -0.13
N ARG A 251 7.01 -3.74 -1.46
CA ARG A 251 6.78 -2.63 -2.40
C ARG A 251 5.56 -2.91 -3.25
N ILE A 252 4.53 -2.09 -3.12
CA ILE A 252 3.34 -2.09 -3.96
C ILE A 252 3.44 -0.91 -4.93
N ARG A 253 3.28 -1.14 -6.24
CA ARG A 253 3.35 -0.05 -7.21
C ARG A 253 2.49 -0.25 -8.45
N ASN A 254 2.16 0.87 -9.10
CA ASN A 254 1.41 0.92 -10.35
C ASN A 254 0.06 0.19 -10.28
N SER A 255 -0.56 0.16 -9.08
CA SER A 255 -1.73 -0.64 -8.79
C SER A 255 -2.98 0.21 -8.65
N HIS A 256 -4.15 -0.39 -8.86
CA HIS A 256 -5.44 0.27 -8.81
C HIS A 256 -6.40 -0.47 -7.85
N PHE A 257 -6.86 0.23 -6.83
CA PHE A 257 -7.81 -0.28 -5.84
C PHE A 257 -9.03 0.62 -5.80
N ALA A 258 -10.18 0.08 -6.17
CA ALA A 258 -11.43 0.81 -6.13
C ALA A 258 -12.57 -0.01 -5.53
N ASN A 259 -13.55 0.70 -4.96
CA ASN A 259 -14.80 0.14 -4.47
C ASN A 259 -14.56 -1.04 -3.51
N THR A 260 -13.68 -0.84 -2.51
CA THR A 260 -13.45 -1.84 -1.47
C THR A 260 -14.44 -1.66 -0.33
N GLY A 261 -15.09 -2.75 0.09
CA GLY A 261 -16.14 -2.70 1.13
C GLY A 261 -15.63 -2.38 2.53
N THR A 262 -14.31 -2.43 2.75
CA THR A 262 -13.63 -2.04 3.99
C THR A 262 -12.34 -1.26 3.67
N ASN A 263 -11.20 -1.65 4.23
CA ASN A 263 -9.88 -1.13 3.87
C ASN A 263 -9.37 -1.75 2.56
N SER A 264 -8.69 -1.00 1.70
CA SER A 264 -8.05 -1.59 0.52
C SER A 264 -6.73 -2.27 0.90
N ILE A 265 -5.84 -1.57 1.60
CA ILE A 265 -4.57 -2.11 2.06
C ILE A 265 -4.41 -1.90 3.56
N TYR A 266 -4.19 -2.98 4.29
CA TYR A 266 -3.95 -2.99 5.73
C TYR A 266 -2.54 -3.49 6.03
N CYS A 267 -1.65 -2.57 6.40
CA CYS A 267 -0.24 -2.86 6.71
C CYS A 267 0.26 -2.35 8.06
N SER A 268 -0.57 -1.70 8.87
CA SER A 268 -0.12 -1.07 10.13
C SER A 268 0.37 -2.06 11.19
N ARG A 269 0.08 -3.36 11.06
CA ARG A 269 0.54 -4.40 12.01
C ARG A 269 1.92 -4.97 11.71
N ALA A 270 2.37 -4.90 10.46
CA ALA A 270 3.60 -5.53 10.00
C ALA A 270 4.85 -4.77 10.42
N VAL A 271 5.87 -5.46 10.94
CA VAL A 271 7.09 -4.82 11.43
C VAL A 271 7.96 -4.22 10.32
N GLY A 272 7.95 -4.89 9.16
CA GLY A 272 8.77 -4.57 8.00
C GLY A 272 8.47 -3.23 7.32
N ARG A 273 9.30 -2.92 6.33
CA ARG A 273 9.21 -1.71 5.50
C ARG A 273 8.09 -1.87 4.48
N VAL A 274 7.28 -0.84 4.29
CA VAL A 274 6.17 -0.86 3.33
C VAL A 274 6.23 0.40 2.45
N GLU A 275 6.32 0.19 1.14
CA GLU A 275 6.32 1.26 0.16
C GLU A 275 5.12 1.13 -0.78
N ILE A 276 4.32 2.18 -0.90
CA ILE A 276 3.21 2.30 -1.84
C ILE A 276 3.57 3.40 -2.84
N ARG A 277 3.65 3.08 -4.13
CA ARG A 277 4.15 4.02 -5.15
C ARG A 277 3.29 4.05 -6.41
N ASN A 278 2.97 5.22 -6.94
CA ASN A 278 2.27 5.35 -8.23
C ASN A 278 0.94 4.55 -8.27
N CYS A 279 0.21 4.51 -7.16
CA CYS A 279 -1.04 3.77 -7.06
C CYS A 279 -2.25 4.70 -7.14
N ARG A 280 -3.37 4.18 -7.65
CA ARG A 280 -4.68 4.84 -7.64
C ARG A 280 -5.60 4.16 -6.64
N PHE A 281 -6.25 4.96 -5.81
CA PHE A 281 -7.27 4.53 -4.86
C PHE A 281 -8.56 5.30 -5.11
N GLU A 282 -9.69 4.61 -5.20
CA GLU A 282 -10.95 5.22 -5.60
C GLU A 282 -12.15 4.65 -4.85
N ASN A 283 -12.95 5.51 -4.21
CA ASN A 283 -14.24 5.12 -3.62
C ASN A 283 -14.16 3.91 -2.67
N ASN A 284 -13.18 3.93 -1.76
CA ASN A 284 -12.92 2.86 -0.78
C ASN A 284 -13.57 3.20 0.58
N ASN A 285 -14.21 2.22 1.23
CA ASN A 285 -15.14 2.50 2.33
C ASN A 285 -14.55 3.11 3.62
N GLN A 286 -13.50 2.53 4.21
CA GLN A 286 -12.99 3.03 5.51
C GLN A 286 -11.61 3.66 5.41
N ALA A 287 -10.68 2.94 4.80
CA ALA A 287 -9.34 3.41 4.58
C ALA A 287 -8.83 2.87 3.25
N SER A 288 -8.37 3.72 2.33
CA SER A 288 -7.61 3.19 1.19
C SER A 288 -6.30 2.56 1.69
N LEU A 289 -5.63 3.22 2.64
CA LEU A 289 -4.44 2.70 3.32
C LEU A 289 -4.57 2.78 4.85
N ARG A 290 -4.25 1.67 5.54
CA ARG A 290 -3.87 1.66 6.96
C ARG A 290 -2.40 1.33 7.09
N ILE A 291 -1.57 2.32 7.40
CA ILE A 291 -0.10 2.23 7.35
C ILE A 291 0.51 3.28 8.29
N GLY A 292 1.73 3.08 8.77
CA GLY A 292 2.42 4.12 9.54
C GLY A 292 3.73 3.67 10.16
N GLY A 293 4.48 4.63 10.69
CA GLY A 293 5.73 4.38 11.40
C GLY A 293 6.95 4.20 10.48
N LYS A 294 8.12 4.04 11.11
CA LYS A 294 9.41 3.88 10.43
C LYS A 294 9.34 2.81 9.33
N GLY A 295 9.80 3.18 8.13
CA GLY A 295 9.81 2.29 6.96
C GLY A 295 8.54 2.39 6.10
N SER A 296 7.53 3.14 6.52
CA SER A 296 6.36 3.44 5.69
C SER A 296 6.62 4.57 4.72
N LEU A 297 6.33 4.35 3.44
CA LEU A 297 6.39 5.36 2.38
C LEU A 297 5.14 5.28 1.50
N VAL A 298 4.47 6.40 1.30
CA VAL A 298 3.43 6.56 0.27
C VAL A 298 3.91 7.67 -0.66
N LYS A 299 4.27 7.32 -1.91
CA LYS A 299 4.83 8.27 -2.88
C LYS A 299 4.03 8.29 -4.19
N ASN A 300 3.68 9.48 -4.68
CA ASN A 300 3.08 9.68 -6.00
C ASN A 300 1.76 8.91 -6.19
N CYS A 301 0.93 8.82 -5.15
CA CYS A 301 -0.36 8.14 -5.22
C CYS A 301 -1.51 9.13 -5.39
N THR A 302 -2.57 8.68 -6.05
CA THR A 302 -3.82 9.45 -6.21
C THR A 302 -4.94 8.78 -5.41
N PHE A 303 -5.62 9.57 -4.59
CA PHE A 303 -6.78 9.17 -3.82
C PHE A 303 -7.98 9.98 -4.28
N PHE A 304 -9.00 9.30 -4.78
CA PHE A 304 -10.22 9.90 -5.29
C PHE A 304 -11.42 9.39 -4.49
N LEU A 305 -12.25 10.31 -4.00
CA LEU A 305 -13.48 9.99 -3.30
C LEU A 305 -14.63 10.80 -3.87
N ASP A 306 -15.57 10.08 -4.46
CA ASP A 306 -16.83 10.56 -5.01
C ASP A 306 -17.87 9.44 -4.86
N THR A 307 -18.42 9.31 -3.65
CA THR A 307 -19.37 8.25 -3.29
C THR A 307 -20.68 8.32 -4.07
N ASP A 308 -21.08 9.50 -4.54
CA ASP A 308 -22.26 9.69 -5.38
C ASP A 308 -22.09 9.06 -6.78
N ASN A 309 -20.85 8.89 -7.22
CA ASN A 309 -20.46 8.27 -8.49
C ASN A 309 -19.69 6.95 -8.27
N ALA A 310 -19.91 6.29 -7.13
CA ALA A 310 -19.35 4.97 -6.87
C ALA A 310 -19.89 3.90 -7.82
N HIS A 311 -19.27 2.72 -7.85
CA HIS A 311 -19.71 1.63 -8.72
C HIS A 311 -21.20 1.29 -8.47
N PRO A 312 -22.05 1.27 -9.51
CA PRO A 312 -23.51 1.19 -9.34
C PRO A 312 -23.97 -0.14 -8.70
N ASP A 313 -23.21 -1.22 -8.92
CA ASP A 313 -23.50 -2.52 -8.32
C ASP A 313 -22.93 -2.71 -6.91
N ASN A 314 -22.34 -1.66 -6.30
CA ASN A 314 -22.05 -1.70 -4.87
C ASN A 314 -23.36 -1.76 -4.08
N VAL A 315 -23.35 -2.53 -3.00
CA VAL A 315 -24.50 -2.62 -2.08
C VAL A 315 -24.07 -2.18 -0.68
N GLY A 316 -25.00 -1.60 0.08
CA GLY A 316 -24.71 -0.98 1.37
C GLY A 316 -24.31 0.50 1.24
N GLU A 317 -24.00 1.13 2.36
CA GLU A 317 -23.72 2.57 2.44
C GLU A 317 -22.28 2.82 2.87
N TYR A 318 -21.63 3.79 2.23
CA TYR A 318 -20.33 4.28 2.66
C TYR A 318 -20.39 4.82 4.08
N ILE A 319 -19.41 4.45 4.90
CA ILE A 319 -19.43 4.73 6.33
C ILE A 319 -18.51 5.90 6.64
N ASN A 320 -17.20 5.72 6.50
CA ASN A 320 -16.20 6.71 6.87
C ASN A 320 -14.93 6.64 5.99
N PRO A 321 -15.01 6.91 4.67
CA PRO A 321 -13.86 6.85 3.77
C PRO A 321 -12.74 7.83 4.12
N ASN A 322 -11.59 7.31 4.55
CA ASN A 322 -10.35 8.09 4.65
C ASN A 322 -9.37 7.59 3.58
N ALA A 323 -8.60 8.48 2.97
CA ALA A 323 -7.58 8.06 2.01
C ALA A 323 -6.46 7.31 2.76
N ILE A 324 -5.92 7.92 3.80
CA ILE A 324 -4.87 7.33 4.63
C ILE A 324 -5.25 7.44 6.08
N VAL A 325 -5.34 6.29 6.75
CA VAL A 325 -5.32 6.21 8.21
C VAL A 325 -3.89 5.89 8.64
N TRP A 326 -3.19 6.91 9.14
CA TRP A 326 -1.80 6.82 9.58
C TRP A 326 -1.71 6.31 11.02
N GLU A 327 -1.40 5.03 11.19
CA GLU A 327 -1.47 4.33 12.48
C GLU A 327 -0.47 3.17 12.57
N THR A 328 -0.09 2.78 13.79
CA THR A 328 0.88 1.70 14.03
C THR A 328 0.40 0.67 15.05
N GLY A 329 -0.90 0.68 15.35
CA GLY A 329 -1.53 -0.19 16.32
C GLY A 329 -0.81 -0.19 17.67
N ASN A 330 -0.53 -1.39 18.18
CA ASN A 330 0.13 -1.57 19.47
C ASN A 330 1.65 -1.33 19.44
N ARG A 331 2.23 -1.00 18.29
CA ARG A 331 3.68 -0.83 18.15
C ARG A 331 4.16 0.57 18.56
N GLY A 332 3.30 1.57 18.42
CA GLY A 332 3.59 2.93 18.84
C GLY A 332 4.80 3.55 18.12
N LEU A 333 4.92 3.38 16.80
CA LEU A 333 6.11 3.79 16.07
C LEU A 333 6.08 5.23 15.56
N THR A 334 7.29 5.77 15.47
CA THR A 334 7.61 7.06 14.87
C THR A 334 8.20 6.86 13.48
N GLY A 335 7.93 7.77 12.56
CA GLY A 335 8.54 7.91 11.24
C GLY A 335 7.59 7.58 10.10
N GLY A 336 8.15 7.65 8.89
CA GLY A 336 7.47 7.42 7.63
C GLY A 336 7.09 8.72 6.92
N VAL A 337 6.78 8.59 5.63
CA VAL A 337 6.64 9.73 4.70
C VAL A 337 5.46 9.52 3.77
N ILE A 338 4.68 10.59 3.59
CA ILE A 338 3.69 10.75 2.51
C ILE A 338 4.22 11.87 1.59
N GLU A 339 4.42 11.59 0.32
CA GLU A 339 5.10 12.50 -0.61
C GLU A 339 4.48 12.48 -2.01
N GLY A 340 4.29 13.66 -2.63
CA GLY A 340 3.88 13.72 -4.04
C GLY A 340 2.44 13.23 -4.29
N CYS A 341 1.59 13.17 -3.26
CA CYS A 341 0.26 12.57 -3.37
C CYS A 341 -0.81 13.60 -3.71
N SER A 342 -1.86 13.15 -4.41
CA SER A 342 -3.07 13.92 -4.71
C SER A 342 -4.27 13.32 -3.99
N PHE A 343 -5.06 14.16 -3.34
CA PHE A 343 -6.27 13.80 -2.61
C PHE A 343 -7.44 14.63 -3.16
N VAL A 344 -8.44 13.99 -3.74
CA VAL A 344 -9.60 14.65 -4.35
C VAL A 344 -10.87 14.08 -3.76
N TYR A 345 -11.63 14.94 -3.08
CA TYR A 345 -12.87 14.59 -2.38
C TYR A 345 -13.99 15.46 -2.96
N ASN A 346 -14.94 14.82 -3.66
CA ASN A 346 -16.08 15.47 -4.31
C ASN A 346 -17.40 15.15 -3.61
N SER A 347 -17.54 13.94 -3.06
CA SER A 347 -18.68 13.55 -2.23
C SER A 347 -18.22 12.51 -1.20
N ALA A 348 -18.75 12.58 0.02
CA ALA A 348 -18.41 11.65 1.10
C ALA A 348 -19.56 11.57 2.12
N PRO A 349 -19.73 10.44 2.83
CA PRO A 349 -20.70 10.35 3.93
C PRO A 349 -20.26 11.22 5.12
N SER A 350 -21.24 11.61 5.94
CA SER A 350 -21.05 12.56 7.05
C SER A 350 -20.08 12.11 8.15
N LYS A 351 -19.77 10.81 8.27
CA LYS A 351 -18.79 10.30 9.24
C LYS A 351 -17.35 10.29 8.70
N THR A 352 -17.13 10.75 7.47
CA THR A 352 -15.79 10.94 6.91
C THR A 352 -15.04 12.00 7.70
N ILE A 353 -13.84 11.68 8.15
CA ILE A 353 -13.09 12.57 9.06
C ILE A 353 -12.09 13.41 8.25
N ALA A 354 -11.20 12.76 7.52
CA ALA A 354 -10.13 13.45 6.81
C ALA A 354 -9.63 12.65 5.60
N ALA A 355 -8.97 13.33 4.67
CA ALA A 355 -8.15 12.64 3.68
C ALA A 355 -6.99 11.89 4.36
N ILE A 356 -6.20 12.58 5.19
CA ILE A 356 -5.22 11.95 6.07
C ILE A 356 -5.69 12.05 7.53
N TRP A 357 -5.95 10.91 8.14
CA TRP A 357 -6.21 10.82 9.57
C TRP A 357 -5.06 10.08 10.27
N ALA A 358 -4.29 10.79 11.10
CA ALA A 358 -3.26 10.18 11.94
C ALA A 358 -3.80 9.92 13.36
N ASP A 359 -3.77 8.66 13.78
CA ASP A 359 -4.16 8.23 15.12
C ASP A 359 -3.03 8.49 16.14
N GLY A 360 -3.39 8.56 17.42
CA GLY A 360 -2.43 8.69 18.53
C GLY A 360 -1.44 7.52 18.64
N SER A 361 -1.69 6.39 17.97
CA SER A 361 -0.74 5.29 17.87
C SER A 361 0.45 5.55 16.94
N ALA A 362 0.41 6.55 16.07
CA ALA A 362 1.56 6.95 15.26
C ALA A 362 2.30 8.15 15.89
N GLY A 363 3.64 8.12 15.89
CA GLY A 363 4.49 9.20 16.39
C GLY A 363 4.69 10.32 15.36
N ALA A 364 5.84 11.00 15.39
CA ALA A 364 6.25 11.93 14.33
C ALA A 364 6.24 11.28 12.94
N PHE A 365 5.88 12.03 11.90
CA PHE A 365 5.97 11.63 10.49
C PHE A 365 5.98 12.89 9.60
N THR A 366 6.20 12.70 8.30
CA THR A 366 6.28 13.79 7.33
C THR A 366 5.22 13.64 6.24
N VAL A 367 4.55 14.74 5.91
CA VAL A 367 3.76 14.91 4.68
C VAL A 367 4.40 16.02 3.86
N LYS A 368 4.71 15.77 2.59
CA LYS A 368 5.31 16.79 1.74
C LYS A 368 4.86 16.76 0.30
N ASN A 369 5.00 17.90 -0.38
CA ASN A 369 4.79 18.03 -1.83
C ASN A 369 3.45 17.42 -2.29
N SER A 370 2.38 17.65 -1.54
CA SER A 370 1.09 16.98 -1.76
C SER A 370 -0.04 17.99 -1.94
N ARG A 371 -1.06 17.61 -2.73
CA ARG A 371 -2.21 18.46 -3.04
C ARG A 371 -3.51 17.85 -2.53
N PHE A 372 -4.36 18.68 -1.96
CA PHE A 372 -5.68 18.33 -1.46
C PHE A 372 -6.73 19.22 -2.14
N SER A 373 -7.71 18.62 -2.78
CA SER A 373 -8.92 19.26 -3.29
C SER A 373 -10.11 18.69 -2.51
N ILE A 374 -10.53 19.40 -1.46
CA ILE A 374 -11.58 18.97 -0.53
C ILE A 374 -12.84 19.79 -0.77
N ASN A 375 -13.75 19.27 -1.59
CA ASN A 375 -15.01 19.93 -1.96
C ASN A 375 -16.19 19.37 -1.15
N VAL A 376 -15.92 18.89 0.06
CA VAL A 376 -16.91 18.26 0.94
C VAL A 376 -16.85 18.91 2.31
N SER A 377 -17.96 19.54 2.71
CA SER A 377 -18.10 20.16 4.03
C SER A 377 -17.90 19.14 5.15
N GLY A 378 -17.18 19.55 6.20
CA GLY A 378 -16.95 18.72 7.38
C GLY A 378 -15.81 17.72 7.27
N VAL A 379 -15.19 17.58 6.09
CA VAL A 379 -14.00 16.73 5.90
C VAL A 379 -12.73 17.58 5.97
N GLN A 380 -11.72 17.09 6.69
CA GLN A 380 -10.42 17.75 6.83
C GLN A 380 -9.44 17.26 5.75
N ALA A 381 -8.49 18.10 5.34
CA ALA A 381 -7.37 17.61 4.55
C ALA A 381 -6.47 16.70 5.42
N ILE A 382 -6.11 17.18 6.61
CA ILE A 382 -5.22 16.48 7.53
C ILE A 382 -5.72 16.65 8.97
N ARG A 383 -5.98 15.54 9.65
CA ARG A 383 -6.26 15.49 11.09
C ARG A 383 -5.25 14.63 11.80
N ILE A 384 -4.61 15.17 12.84
CA ILE A 384 -3.58 14.49 13.62
C ILE A 384 -3.98 14.52 15.09
N ASP A 385 -4.36 13.34 15.60
CA ASP A 385 -4.85 13.19 16.97
C ASP A 385 -3.71 13.14 18.01
N ASP A 386 -4.07 13.43 19.26
CA ASP A 386 -3.19 13.41 20.43
C ASP A 386 -2.69 11.99 20.73
N PRO A 387 -1.36 11.75 20.76
CA PRO A 387 -0.77 10.48 21.16
C PRO A 387 -1.22 9.96 22.52
N LYS A 388 -1.61 10.85 23.44
CA LYS A 388 -2.09 10.48 24.78
C LYS A 388 -3.47 9.83 24.75
N ASN A 389 -4.22 9.96 23.66
CA ASN A 389 -5.58 9.44 23.51
C ASN A 389 -5.72 8.58 22.22
N PRO A 390 -4.91 7.50 22.07
CA PRO A 390 -4.94 6.67 20.87
C PRO A 390 -6.26 5.89 20.77
N ARG A 391 -6.85 5.83 19.57
CA ARG A 391 -8.08 5.04 19.30
C ARG A 391 -7.79 3.68 18.71
N LEU A 392 -6.69 3.56 17.95
CA LEU A 392 -6.40 2.37 17.15
C LEU A 392 -5.23 1.54 17.70
N GLY A 393 -4.76 1.84 18.91
CA GLY A 393 -3.65 1.12 19.52
C GLY A 393 -3.13 1.76 20.81
N LYS A 394 -1.80 1.72 21.00
CA LYS A 394 -1.12 2.30 22.15
C LYS A 394 -0.45 3.61 21.78
N THR A 395 -0.25 4.49 22.75
CA THR A 395 0.45 5.77 22.59
C THR A 395 1.79 5.56 21.88
N ALA A 396 2.02 6.35 20.84
CA ALA A 396 3.28 6.33 20.12
C ALA A 396 4.49 6.76 20.97
N ALA A 397 5.65 6.21 20.63
CA ALA A 397 6.92 6.71 21.12
C ALA A 397 7.14 8.18 20.68
N LYS A 398 7.82 8.94 21.54
CA LYS A 398 8.34 10.26 21.16
C LYS A 398 9.47 10.11 20.13
N PRO A 399 9.73 11.11 19.27
CA PRO A 399 9.03 12.40 19.16
C PRO A 399 7.62 12.28 18.56
N TRP A 400 6.78 13.27 18.88
CA TRP A 400 5.39 13.34 18.43
C TRP A 400 5.13 14.42 17.38
N GLY A 401 5.95 15.49 17.38
CA GLY A 401 5.82 16.59 16.43
C GLY A 401 5.89 16.10 14.99
N VAL A 402 5.08 16.69 14.13
CA VAL A 402 4.95 16.30 12.72
C VAL A 402 5.50 17.37 11.80
N THR A 403 5.85 17.01 10.57
CA THR A 403 6.34 17.95 9.56
C THR A 403 5.41 17.93 8.35
N LEU A 404 4.84 19.09 8.04
CA LEU A 404 3.97 19.32 6.89
C LEU A 404 4.64 20.38 6.01
N THR A 405 5.09 20.01 4.80
CA THR A 405 5.90 20.92 3.97
C THR A 405 5.41 20.96 2.53
N ASN A 406 5.35 22.15 1.93
CA ASN A 406 4.97 22.31 0.52
C ASN A 406 3.64 21.62 0.20
N LEU A 407 2.60 21.97 0.96
CA LEU A 407 1.25 21.46 0.76
C LEU A 407 0.39 22.48 0.06
N VAL A 408 -0.46 22.02 -0.87
CA VAL A 408 -1.54 22.83 -1.42
C VAL A 408 -2.87 22.24 -0.99
N ILE A 409 -3.70 23.05 -0.33
CA ILE A 409 -5.03 22.67 0.12
C ILE A 409 -6.05 23.65 -0.47
N GLU A 410 -6.98 23.11 -1.24
CA GLU A 410 -8.01 23.86 -1.94
C GLU A 410 -9.37 23.22 -1.70
N GLY A 411 -10.43 24.00 -1.89
CA GLY A 411 -11.80 23.52 -1.92
C GLY A 411 -12.78 24.45 -1.24
N SER A 412 -13.89 23.88 -0.77
CA SER A 412 -14.94 24.61 -0.06
C SER A 412 -15.27 23.88 1.23
N ASN A 413 -15.41 24.64 2.32
CA ASN A 413 -15.81 24.07 3.59
C ASN A 413 -16.73 25.04 4.32
N ALA A 414 -18.04 24.80 4.21
CA ALA A 414 -19.03 25.56 4.95
C ALA A 414 -18.98 25.15 6.43
N GLY A 415 -18.27 25.91 7.28
CA GLY A 415 -18.32 25.72 8.73
C GLY A 415 -17.02 26.01 9.49
N VAL A 416 -16.93 25.41 10.68
CA VAL A 416 -15.86 25.62 11.67
C VAL A 416 -14.83 24.48 11.72
N VAL A 417 -14.90 23.54 10.78
CA VAL A 417 -13.98 22.41 10.72
C VAL A 417 -12.65 22.86 10.10
N PRO A 418 -11.50 22.71 10.79
CA PRO A 418 -10.22 23.13 10.23
C PRO A 418 -9.77 22.15 9.13
N MET A 419 -9.08 22.67 8.10
CA MET A 419 -8.46 21.83 7.08
C MET A 419 -7.25 21.06 7.61
N ILE A 420 -6.48 21.69 8.50
CA ILE A 420 -5.38 21.06 9.23
C ILE A 420 -5.66 21.16 10.72
N GLU A 421 -5.74 20.02 11.41
CA GLU A 421 -5.81 19.95 12.87
C GLU A 421 -4.67 19.13 13.44
N ILE A 422 -3.94 19.73 14.38
CA ILE A 422 -2.84 19.09 15.10
C ILE A 422 -3.13 19.19 16.60
N ASN A 423 -3.27 18.03 17.25
CA ASN A 423 -3.61 17.95 18.66
C ASN A 423 -2.52 17.22 19.47
N GLY A 424 -2.03 17.82 20.55
CA GLY A 424 -1.12 17.19 21.51
C GLY A 424 0.30 16.92 20.97
N ARG A 425 0.72 17.61 19.91
CA ARG A 425 1.94 17.29 19.14
C ARG A 425 2.92 18.46 19.18
N PRO A 426 3.71 18.60 20.25
CA PRO A 426 4.65 19.71 20.40
C PRO A 426 5.73 19.67 19.32
N ASN A 427 6.30 20.84 19.03
CA ASN A 427 7.37 21.03 18.04
C ASN A 427 6.97 20.51 16.65
N SER A 428 5.71 20.71 16.25
CA SER A 428 5.28 20.43 14.87
C SER A 428 5.67 21.59 13.96
N ALA A 429 5.92 21.31 12.68
CA ALA A 429 6.34 22.30 11.70
C ALA A 429 5.41 22.28 10.48
N LEU A 430 4.90 23.44 10.11
CA LEU A 430 4.22 23.71 8.85
C LEU A 430 5.08 24.72 8.07
N ASP A 431 5.49 24.37 6.86
CA ASP A 431 6.38 25.22 6.06
C ASP A 431 6.01 25.21 4.57
N GLY A 432 5.87 26.38 3.96
CA GLY A 432 5.62 26.52 2.52
C GLY A 432 4.25 26.02 2.09
N CYS A 433 3.23 26.15 2.95
CA CYS A 433 1.88 25.65 2.66
C CYS A 433 0.98 26.75 2.08
N CYS A 434 0.20 26.41 1.06
CA CYS A 434 -0.85 27.25 0.51
C CYS A 434 -2.23 26.67 0.82
N ILE A 435 -3.11 27.48 1.41
CA ILE A 435 -4.46 27.06 1.80
C ILE A 435 -5.47 28.06 1.23
N SER A 436 -6.25 27.62 0.25
CA SER A 436 -7.27 28.41 -0.43
C SER A 436 -8.62 27.74 -0.29
N VAL A 437 -9.33 28.03 0.81
CA VAL A 437 -10.64 27.43 1.11
C VAL A 437 -11.67 28.51 1.38
N SER A 438 -12.74 28.53 0.58
CA SER A 438 -13.82 29.51 0.76
C SER A 438 -14.64 29.21 2.02
N ASP A 439 -15.16 30.28 2.64
CA ASP A 439 -16.15 30.21 3.73
C ASP A 439 -15.68 29.51 5.02
N ALA A 440 -14.37 29.30 5.15
CA ALA A 440 -13.76 28.64 6.29
C ALA A 440 -13.17 29.64 7.30
N LYS A 441 -13.32 29.33 8.58
CA LYS A 441 -12.60 29.99 9.68
C LYS A 441 -11.70 28.98 10.35
N ASN A 442 -10.59 29.44 10.90
CA ASN A 442 -9.61 28.62 11.61
C ASN A 442 -9.14 27.44 10.76
N VAL A 443 -8.79 27.67 9.48
CA VAL A 443 -8.36 26.63 8.53
C VAL A 443 -7.19 25.80 9.07
N ILE A 444 -6.35 26.38 9.93
CA ILE A 444 -5.37 25.67 10.73
C ILE A 444 -5.78 25.75 12.21
N LYS A 445 -5.74 24.60 12.88
CA LYS A 445 -6.00 24.48 14.32
C LYS A 445 -4.88 23.76 15.05
N LEU A 446 -4.28 24.42 16.04
CA LEU A 446 -3.27 23.88 16.93
C LEU A 446 -3.82 23.75 18.35
N ILE A 447 -3.85 22.53 18.86
CA ILE A 447 -4.33 22.20 20.20
C ILE A 447 -3.17 21.58 20.97
N GLN A 448 -2.84 22.15 22.13
CA GLN A 448 -1.83 21.59 23.04
C GLN A 448 -0.50 21.19 22.37
N SER A 449 -0.02 22.02 21.44
CA SER A 449 1.12 21.72 20.57
C SER A 449 2.19 22.84 20.68
N PRO A 450 2.78 23.05 21.87
CA PRO A 450 3.73 24.13 22.10
C PRO A 450 5.03 23.91 21.32
N GLY A 451 5.77 25.00 21.07
CA GLY A 451 7.01 25.00 20.30
C GLY A 451 6.82 24.74 18.80
N SER A 452 5.57 24.74 18.32
CA SER A 452 5.29 24.53 16.89
C SER A 452 5.66 25.77 16.07
N SER A 453 5.94 25.57 14.79
CA SER A 453 6.27 26.64 13.85
C SER A 453 5.38 26.58 12.61
N LEU A 454 4.93 27.75 12.16
CA LEU A 454 4.20 27.98 10.93
C LEU A 454 4.98 29.04 10.14
N GLN A 455 5.58 28.63 9.03
CA GLN A 455 6.45 29.49 8.22
C GLN A 455 5.99 29.44 6.77
N ASN A 456 6.13 30.55 6.05
CA ASN A 456 5.84 30.63 4.61
C ASN A 456 4.43 30.13 4.27
N ILE A 457 3.43 30.61 5.03
CA ILE A 457 2.05 30.17 4.87
C ILE A 457 1.28 31.20 4.06
N ASN A 458 0.66 30.76 2.97
CA ASN A 458 -0.26 31.59 2.20
C ASN A 458 -1.71 31.13 2.43
N VAL A 459 -2.58 32.03 2.89
CA VAL A 459 -3.99 31.73 3.12
C VAL A 459 -4.89 32.68 2.37
N THR A 460 -5.81 32.17 1.56
CA THR A 460 -6.82 32.96 0.85
C THR A 460 -8.23 32.56 1.28
N GLY A 461 -9.13 33.55 1.32
CA GLY A 461 -10.56 33.34 1.64
C GLY A 461 -10.94 33.59 3.11
N THR A 462 -9.98 33.85 4.01
CA THR A 462 -10.26 34.18 5.41
C THR A 462 -9.11 34.94 6.08
N GLU A 463 -9.45 35.91 6.93
CA GLU A 463 -8.49 36.62 7.80
C GLU A 463 -8.30 35.89 9.15
N GLU A 464 -9.31 35.17 9.62
CA GLU A 464 -9.27 34.35 10.84
C GLU A 464 -8.78 32.92 10.50
N TRP A 465 -7.53 32.79 10.05
CA TRP A 465 -7.03 31.51 9.52
C TRP A 465 -6.52 30.53 10.59
N LEU A 466 -6.15 31.01 11.78
CA LEU A 466 -5.50 30.22 12.83
C LEU A 466 -6.29 30.23 14.13
N ALA A 467 -6.61 29.02 14.64
CA ALA A 467 -7.00 28.81 16.03
C ALA A 467 -5.91 28.06 16.80
N ALA A 468 -5.24 28.73 17.75
CA ALA A 468 -4.26 28.12 18.64
C ALA A 468 -4.71 28.23 20.10
N GLN A 469 -4.76 27.10 20.83
CA GLN A 469 -5.12 27.10 22.26
C GLN A 469 -3.97 27.53 23.20
N GLN A 470 -2.81 27.87 22.64
CA GLN A 470 -1.60 28.25 23.37
C GLN A 470 -0.85 29.31 22.55
N SER A 471 -0.11 30.20 23.21
CA SER A 471 0.68 31.26 22.56
C SER A 471 2.14 30.86 22.30
N GLU A 472 2.56 29.66 22.68
CA GLU A 472 3.93 29.16 22.50
C GLU A 472 4.11 28.55 21.09
N PHE A 473 4.03 29.36 20.05
CA PHE A 473 4.34 28.98 18.68
C PHE A 473 4.96 30.15 17.91
N VAL A 474 5.63 29.84 16.81
CA VAL A 474 6.18 30.84 15.88
C VAL A 474 5.32 30.88 14.63
N ALA A 475 4.84 32.06 14.24
CA ALA A 475 4.20 32.30 12.94
C ALA A 475 4.97 33.40 12.20
N GLN A 476 5.53 33.07 11.03
CA GLN A 476 6.38 33.98 10.23
C GLN A 476 6.05 33.85 8.75
N ASP A 477 6.24 34.94 8.00
CA ASP A 477 6.05 35.01 6.55
C ASP A 477 4.65 34.53 6.11
N ILE A 478 3.61 35.17 6.67
CA ILE A 478 2.20 34.88 6.39
C ILE A 478 1.69 35.84 5.31
N SER A 479 1.16 35.30 4.20
CA SER A 479 0.59 36.08 3.10
C SER A 479 -0.88 35.74 2.81
N TYR A 480 -1.61 36.66 2.17
CA TYR A 480 -3.04 36.52 1.88
C TYR A 480 -3.42 36.66 0.39
N GLU A 481 -2.43 36.71 -0.51
CA GLU A 481 -2.64 37.28 -1.85
C GLU A 481 -2.43 36.29 -3.02
N ARG A 482 -1.92 35.07 -2.78
CA ARG A 482 -1.60 34.15 -3.89
C ARG A 482 -2.68 33.11 -4.10
N LEU A 483 -3.09 32.91 -5.35
CA LEU A 483 -3.79 31.67 -5.75
C LEU A 483 -2.84 30.49 -5.56
N CYS A 484 -3.34 29.37 -5.04
CA CYS A 484 -2.50 28.21 -4.79
C CYS A 484 -2.01 27.57 -6.09
N GLN A 485 -0.75 27.83 -6.44
CA GLN A 485 -0.04 27.10 -7.49
C GLN A 485 1.08 26.29 -6.84
N LEU A 486 1.22 25.03 -7.27
CA LEU A 486 2.44 24.28 -7.00
C LEU A 486 3.48 24.79 -8.01
N ASP A 487 4.67 25.17 -7.55
CA ASP A 487 5.77 25.38 -8.47
C ASP A 487 6.02 24.07 -9.23
N SER A 488 5.77 24.10 -10.54
CA SER A 488 5.84 22.92 -11.43
C SER A 488 7.21 22.23 -11.43
N THR A 489 8.25 22.90 -10.92
CA THR A 489 9.62 22.40 -10.77
C THR A 489 9.80 21.40 -9.62
N SER A 490 8.88 21.32 -8.65
CA SER A 490 9.01 20.38 -7.52
C SER A 490 8.37 19.01 -7.75
N MET A 491 7.75 18.76 -8.92
CA MET A 491 7.12 17.47 -9.25
C MET A 491 8.01 16.56 -10.11
N SER A 492 9.23 16.99 -10.45
CA SER A 492 10.12 16.30 -11.39
C SER A 492 11.34 15.59 -10.76
N GLU A 493 11.32 15.27 -9.45
CA GLU A 493 12.39 14.48 -8.79
C GLU A 493 11.95 13.14 -8.14
#